data_AF-L8LUY0-F1
#
_entry.id   AF-L8LUY0-F1
#
_cell.length_a   1.000
_cell.length_b   1.000
_cell.length_c   1.000
_cell.angle_alpha   90.00
_cell.angle_beta   90.00
_cell.angle_gamma   90.00
#
_symmetry.space_group_name_H-M   'P 1'
#
loop_
_entity.id
_entity.type
_entity.pdbx_description
1 polymer ?
#
loop_
_entity_poly.entity_id
_entity_poly.type
_entity_poly.pdbx_seq_one_letter_code
_entity_poly.pdbx_strand_id
1 'polypeptide(L)'
;MSSEAEQDKNQEILREIRSGREFTLGDFIAKEGSDFLRGESPVPRLVQVVTEINTFIAQNLSDPTGALQFVLQSWVSDRPPALSKHLDSPLKALEEMIERVLNNPEILYELVRKVDFRSGQITGKRPHFQMPGQEPHPDDEYTHDSVTQQLKQLLEKVKAA
;
A
#
# COMPACT_ATOMS: atom_id res chain seq x y z
N MET A 1 -26.45 19.06 -2.47
CA MET A 1 -27.06 17.90 -1.79
C MET A 1 -26.23 16.61 -1.90
N SER A 2 -25.13 16.56 -2.69
CA SER A 2 -24.32 15.34 -2.83
C SER A 2 -23.29 15.12 -1.70
N SER A 3 -22.81 16.20 -1.07
CA SER A 3 -21.70 16.15 -0.09
C SER A 3 -22.09 15.61 1.28
N GLU A 4 -23.34 15.84 1.73
CA GLU A 4 -23.81 15.38 3.05
C GLU A 4 -24.02 13.86 3.07
N ALA A 5 -24.51 13.29 1.97
CA ALA A 5 -24.69 11.84 1.84
C ALA A 5 -23.35 11.08 1.78
N GLU A 6 -22.33 11.64 1.14
CA GLU A 6 -20.97 11.08 1.14
C GLU A 6 -20.31 11.16 2.53
N GLN A 7 -20.54 12.26 3.25
CA GLN A 7 -20.01 12.44 4.60
C GLN A 7 -20.62 11.46 5.60
N ASP A 8 -21.94 11.23 5.54
CA ASP A 8 -22.63 10.26 6.40
C ASP A 8 -22.16 8.81 6.14
N LYS A 9 -21.98 8.44 4.87
CA LYS A 9 -21.44 7.12 4.48
C LYS A 9 -20.01 6.93 4.99
N ASN A 10 -19.15 7.94 4.87
CA ASN A 10 -17.79 7.92 5.41
C ASN A 10 -17.78 7.76 6.94
N GLN A 11 -18.70 8.41 7.65
CA GLN A 11 -18.81 8.25 9.10
C GLN A 11 -19.28 6.86 9.52
N GLU A 12 -20.17 6.23 8.75
CA GLU A 12 -20.61 4.86 9.01
C GLU A 12 -19.46 3.85 8.85
N ILE A 13 -18.65 4.00 7.81
CA ILE A 13 -17.43 3.20 7.60
C ILE A 13 -16.47 3.35 8.79
N LEU A 14 -16.25 4.59 9.25
CA LEU A 14 -15.40 4.85 10.41
C LEU A 14 -15.97 4.25 11.72
N ARG A 15 -17.30 4.10 11.85
CA ARG A 15 -17.93 3.41 13.00
C ARG A 15 -17.74 1.90 12.93
N GLU A 16 -17.86 1.30 11.74
CA GLU A 16 -17.64 -0.15 11.55
C GLU A 16 -16.17 -0.54 11.75
N ILE A 17 -15.22 0.30 11.32
CA ILE A 17 -13.79 0.10 11.64
C ILE A 17 -13.55 0.13 13.15
N ARG A 18 -14.28 1.00 13.88
CA ARG A 18 -14.21 1.08 15.34
C ARG A 18 -14.89 -0.09 16.05
N SER A 19 -15.77 -0.85 15.39
CA SER A 19 -16.44 -2.02 15.98
C SER A 19 -15.58 -3.30 15.96
N GLY A 20 -14.34 -3.23 15.46
CA GLY A 20 -13.37 -4.32 15.51
C GLY A 20 -13.46 -5.32 14.35
N ARG A 21 -14.27 -5.04 13.33
CA ARG A 21 -14.26 -5.79 12.06
C ARG A 21 -13.14 -5.26 11.17
N GLU A 22 -12.25 -6.13 10.68
CA GLU A 22 -11.30 -5.76 9.63
C GLU A 22 -12.07 -5.51 8.32
N PHE A 23 -12.11 -4.26 7.88
CA PHE A 23 -12.83 -3.84 6.68
C PHE A 23 -11.85 -3.83 5.49
N THR A 24 -12.11 -4.65 4.49
CA THR A 24 -11.25 -4.79 3.30
C THR A 24 -11.70 -3.88 2.16
N LEU A 25 -10.84 -3.66 1.16
CA LEU A 25 -11.26 -2.99 -0.08
C LEU A 25 -12.40 -3.72 -0.78
N GLY A 26 -12.44 -5.06 -0.67
CA GLY A 26 -13.53 -5.88 -1.19
C GLY A 26 -14.87 -5.61 -0.49
N ASP A 27 -14.88 -5.42 0.83
CA ASP A 27 -16.08 -5.04 1.58
C ASP A 27 -16.61 -3.66 1.14
N PHE A 28 -15.71 -2.72 0.87
CA PHE A 28 -16.06 -1.40 0.35
C PHE A 28 -16.72 -1.49 -1.03
N ILE A 29 -16.12 -2.25 -1.95
CA ILE A 29 -16.66 -2.47 -3.30
C ILE A 29 -18.03 -3.16 -3.22
N ALA A 30 -18.17 -4.19 -2.37
CA ALA A 30 -19.44 -4.90 -2.20
C ALA A 30 -20.55 -3.98 -1.67
N LYS A 31 -20.23 -3.05 -0.76
CA LYS A 31 -21.18 -2.07 -0.21
C LYS A 31 -21.63 -1.05 -1.28
N GLU A 32 -20.71 -0.53 -2.07
CA GLU A 32 -20.98 0.43 -3.16
C GLU A 32 -21.67 -0.24 -4.38
N GLY A 33 -21.50 -1.55 -4.58
CA GLY A 33 -22.10 -2.31 -5.69
C GLY A 33 -23.64 -2.34 -5.71
N SER A 34 -24.30 -1.90 -4.63
CA SER A 34 -25.76 -1.73 -4.58
C SER A 34 -26.25 -0.54 -5.44
N ASP A 35 -25.46 0.52 -5.59
CA ASP A 35 -25.74 1.66 -6.47
C ASP A 35 -25.33 1.37 -7.94
N PHE A 36 -24.39 0.44 -8.16
CA PHE A 36 -23.91 0.02 -9.49
C PHE A 36 -24.99 -0.59 -10.39
N LEU A 37 -26.04 -1.20 -9.82
CA LEU A 37 -27.16 -1.80 -10.56
C LEU A 37 -28.08 -0.76 -11.26
N ARG A 38 -27.80 0.55 -11.13
CA ARG A 38 -28.60 1.63 -11.73
C ARG A 38 -28.05 2.22 -13.03
N GLY A 39 -26.98 1.65 -13.59
CA GLY A 39 -26.56 1.89 -14.98
C GLY A 39 -25.54 3.02 -15.21
N GLU A 40 -25.26 3.85 -14.20
CA GLU A 40 -24.21 4.87 -14.24
C GLU A 40 -23.57 5.01 -12.86
N SER A 41 -22.72 4.06 -12.44
CA SER A 41 -21.99 4.23 -11.19
C SER A 41 -20.50 4.37 -11.49
N PRO A 42 -19.91 5.56 -11.27
CA PRO A 42 -18.47 5.72 -11.40
C PRO A 42 -17.74 4.78 -10.43
N VAL A 43 -16.53 4.36 -10.79
CA VAL A 43 -15.65 3.57 -9.93
C VAL A 43 -15.56 4.25 -8.56
N PRO A 44 -15.77 3.56 -7.43
CA PRO A 44 -15.78 4.21 -6.13
C PRO A 44 -14.47 4.98 -5.84
N ARG A 45 -14.54 6.13 -5.17
CA ARG A 45 -13.37 7.03 -5.02
C ARG A 45 -12.16 6.36 -4.35
N LEU A 46 -12.40 5.54 -3.33
CA LEU A 46 -11.34 4.78 -2.68
C LEU A 46 -10.65 3.79 -3.63
N VAL A 47 -11.40 3.16 -4.54
CA VAL A 47 -10.85 2.26 -5.56
C VAL A 47 -9.99 3.05 -6.55
N GLN A 48 -10.41 4.26 -6.93
CA GLN A 48 -9.59 5.16 -7.75
C GLN A 48 -8.28 5.51 -7.05
N VAL A 49 -8.34 5.88 -5.77
CA VAL A 49 -7.16 6.21 -4.93
C VAL A 49 -6.17 5.03 -4.86
N VAL A 50 -6.67 3.83 -4.56
CA VAL A 50 -5.83 2.61 -4.54
C VAL A 50 -5.20 2.36 -5.91
N THR A 51 -5.99 2.51 -6.99
CA THR A 51 -5.52 2.31 -8.36
C THR A 51 -4.46 3.32 -8.74
N GLU A 52 -4.64 4.59 -8.39
CA GLU A 52 -3.69 5.67 -8.64
C GLU A 52 -2.36 5.42 -7.93
N ILE A 53 -2.40 5.08 -6.63
CA ILE A 53 -1.21 4.74 -5.85
C ILE A 53 -0.50 3.53 -6.44
N ASN A 54 -1.23 2.44 -6.73
CA ASN A 54 -0.63 1.23 -7.28
C ASN A 54 0.00 1.46 -8.66
N THR A 55 -0.63 2.29 -9.49
CA THR A 55 -0.10 2.69 -10.80
C THR A 55 1.17 3.52 -10.63
N PHE A 56 1.16 4.48 -9.70
CA PHE A 56 2.33 5.29 -9.40
C PHE A 56 3.53 4.43 -8.95
N ILE A 57 3.31 3.48 -8.04
CA ILE A 57 4.34 2.54 -7.58
C ILE A 57 4.90 1.75 -8.77
N ALA A 58 4.04 1.17 -9.61
CA ALA A 58 4.48 0.36 -10.75
C ALA A 58 5.31 1.13 -11.78
N GLN A 59 5.09 2.45 -11.90
CA GLN A 59 5.80 3.30 -12.86
C GLN A 59 7.11 3.87 -12.31
N ASN A 60 7.24 4.00 -10.98
CA ASN A 60 8.33 4.76 -10.37
C ASN A 60 9.24 3.92 -9.47
N LEU A 61 8.87 2.68 -9.14
CA LEU A 61 9.71 1.78 -8.37
C LEU A 61 10.60 0.94 -9.29
N SER A 62 11.91 1.02 -9.08
CA SER A 62 12.88 0.14 -9.74
C SER A 62 13.01 -1.16 -8.94
N ASP A 63 12.27 -2.18 -9.35
CA ASP A 63 12.23 -3.49 -8.69
C ASP A 63 12.23 -4.63 -9.74
N PRO A 64 13.40 -5.14 -10.14
CA PRO A 64 13.53 -6.10 -11.24
C PRO A 64 12.79 -7.42 -11.02
N THR A 65 12.87 -7.99 -9.81
CA THR A 65 12.15 -9.23 -9.47
C THR A 65 10.66 -8.95 -9.15
N GLY A 66 10.30 -7.71 -8.79
CA GLY A 66 8.92 -7.28 -8.57
C GLY A 66 8.35 -7.65 -7.19
N ALA A 67 9.20 -8.11 -6.26
CA ALA A 67 8.75 -8.53 -4.94
C ALA A 67 8.41 -7.34 -4.04
N LEU A 68 9.21 -6.27 -4.07
CA LEU A 68 8.94 -5.05 -3.31
C LEU A 68 7.69 -4.34 -3.83
N GLN A 69 7.54 -4.23 -5.15
CA GLN A 69 6.35 -3.67 -5.80
C GLN A 69 5.09 -4.39 -5.31
N PHE A 70 5.10 -5.73 -5.37
CA PHE A 70 3.95 -6.53 -4.96
C PHE A 70 3.60 -6.30 -3.48
N VAL A 71 4.59 -6.29 -2.60
CA VAL A 71 4.36 -6.12 -1.16
C VAL A 71 3.83 -4.71 -0.85
N LEU A 72 4.36 -3.67 -1.49
CA LEU A 72 3.85 -2.30 -1.33
C LEU A 72 2.41 -2.15 -1.84
N GLN A 73 2.10 -2.68 -3.02
CA GLN A 73 0.74 -2.63 -3.57
C GLN A 73 -0.26 -3.43 -2.72
N SER A 74 0.18 -4.55 -2.12
CA SER A 74 -0.63 -5.30 -1.16
C SER A 74 -0.90 -4.46 0.10
N TRP A 75 0.12 -3.80 0.66
CA TRP A 75 -0.04 -2.91 1.80
C TRP A 75 -0.97 -1.73 1.57
N VAL A 76 -0.99 -1.16 0.36
CA VAL A 76 -1.95 -0.12 -0.02
C VAL A 76 -3.38 -0.69 0.00
N SER A 77 -3.56 -1.87 -0.59
CA SER A 77 -4.87 -2.53 -0.68
C SER A 77 -5.43 -2.96 0.68
N ASP A 78 -4.56 -3.31 1.62
CA ASP A 78 -4.91 -3.77 2.97
C ASP A 78 -5.19 -2.62 3.96
N ARG A 79 -5.07 -1.35 3.54
CA ARG A 79 -5.25 -0.18 4.43
C ARG A 79 -6.33 0.83 3.99
N PRO A 80 -7.56 0.40 3.67
CA PRO A 80 -8.69 1.30 3.37
C PRO A 80 -8.84 2.49 4.34
N PRO A 81 -8.75 2.32 5.68
CA PRO A 81 -8.97 3.42 6.62
C PRO A 81 -7.89 4.51 6.59
N ALA A 82 -6.66 4.17 6.21
CA ALA A 82 -5.58 5.15 6.10
C ALA A 82 -5.73 5.96 4.81
N LEU A 83 -6.13 5.29 3.72
CA LEU A 83 -6.34 5.91 2.41
C LEU A 83 -7.60 6.79 2.36
N SER A 84 -8.64 6.46 3.12
CA SER A 84 -9.88 7.24 3.14
C SER A 84 -9.72 8.67 3.69
N LYS A 85 -8.60 8.98 4.36
CA LYS A 85 -8.27 10.35 4.80
C LYS A 85 -7.68 11.22 3.69
N HIS A 86 -7.29 10.60 2.59
CA HIS A 86 -6.48 11.19 1.52
C HIS A 86 -7.14 10.96 0.14
N LEU A 87 -8.48 10.96 0.09
CA LEU A 87 -9.22 10.66 -1.15
C LEU A 87 -8.92 11.65 -2.29
N ASP A 88 -8.56 12.89 -1.94
CA ASP A 88 -8.22 13.94 -2.90
C ASP A 88 -6.71 14.13 -3.08
N SER A 89 -5.91 13.43 -2.28
CA SER A 89 -4.44 13.50 -2.29
C SER A 89 -3.81 12.10 -2.16
N PRO A 90 -4.01 11.19 -3.14
CA PRO A 90 -3.57 9.80 -3.03
C PRO A 90 -2.07 9.65 -2.78
N LEU A 91 -1.27 10.46 -3.47
CA LEU A 91 0.19 10.44 -3.31
C LEU A 91 0.64 10.92 -1.93
N LYS A 92 -0.15 11.76 -1.24
CA LYS A 92 0.15 12.14 0.15
C LYS A 92 0.01 10.96 1.11
N ALA A 93 -0.96 10.07 0.87
CA ALA A 93 -1.07 8.83 1.64
C ALA A 93 0.15 7.91 1.42
N LEU A 94 0.60 7.78 0.17
CA LEU A 94 1.79 7.01 -0.16
C LEU A 94 3.04 7.59 0.51
N GLU A 95 3.20 8.92 0.49
CA GLU A 95 4.28 9.63 1.18
C GLU A 95 4.31 9.27 2.68
N GLU A 96 3.19 9.45 3.39
CA GLU A 96 3.08 9.15 4.82
C GLU A 96 3.35 7.67 5.12
N MET A 97 2.92 6.77 4.25
CA MET A 97 3.19 5.33 4.39
C MET A 97 4.69 5.03 4.27
N ILE A 98 5.37 5.58 3.26
CA ILE A 98 6.81 5.37 3.04
C ILE A 98 7.61 6.01 4.18
N GLU A 99 7.29 7.24 4.57
CA GLU A 99 7.96 7.93 5.68
C GLU A 99 7.82 7.16 6.99
N ARG A 100 6.65 6.57 7.26
CA ARG A 100 6.45 5.71 8.44
C ARG A 100 7.36 4.49 8.44
N VAL A 101 7.59 3.87 7.28
CA VAL A 101 8.50 2.72 7.16
C VAL A 101 9.94 3.16 7.37
N LEU A 102 10.37 4.24 6.70
CA LEU A 102 11.73 4.75 6.78
C LEU A 102 12.09 5.27 8.19
N ASN A 103 11.12 5.80 8.93
CA ASN A 103 11.32 6.33 10.28
C ASN A 103 11.16 5.27 11.39
N ASN A 104 10.85 4.01 11.04
CA ASN A 104 10.66 2.94 12.01
C ASN A 104 11.37 1.65 11.54
N PRO A 105 12.56 1.35 12.08
CA PRO A 105 13.33 0.16 11.70
C PRO A 105 12.56 -1.15 11.81
N GLU A 106 11.69 -1.32 12.80
CA GLU A 106 10.91 -2.56 12.96
C GLU A 106 9.91 -2.76 11.81
N ILE A 107 9.29 -1.67 11.34
CA ILE A 107 8.39 -1.72 10.17
C ILE A 107 9.19 -2.02 8.90
N LEU A 108 10.39 -1.44 8.77
CA LEU A 108 11.30 -1.72 7.66
C LEU A 108 11.74 -3.19 7.64
N TYR A 109 12.12 -3.76 8.80
CA TYR A 109 12.54 -5.16 8.88
C TYR A 109 11.42 -6.13 8.53
N GLU A 110 10.20 -5.87 9.02
CA GLU A 110 9.04 -6.68 8.66
C GLU A 110 8.64 -6.50 7.19
N LEU A 111 8.85 -5.31 6.59
CA LEU A 111 8.70 -5.12 5.15
C LEU A 111 9.68 -6.00 4.39
N VAL A 112 10.98 -5.88 4.69
CA VAL A 112 12.06 -6.59 4.00
C VAL A 112 11.84 -8.10 4.09
N ARG A 113 11.51 -8.61 5.28
CA ARG A 113 11.17 -10.02 5.48
C ARG A 113 10.02 -10.50 4.58
N LYS A 114 8.98 -9.68 4.38
CA LYS A 114 7.87 -10.00 3.46
C LYS A 114 8.32 -9.98 2.01
N VAL A 115 9.21 -9.06 1.66
CA VAL A 115 9.81 -8.96 0.32
C VAL A 115 10.69 -10.17 0.03
N ASP A 116 11.55 -10.60 0.96
CA ASP A 116 12.37 -11.80 0.82
C ASP A 116 11.51 -13.05 0.62
N PHE A 117 10.46 -13.18 1.44
CA PHE A 117 9.52 -14.28 1.30
C PHE A 117 8.88 -14.28 -0.09
N ARG A 118 8.45 -13.11 -0.57
CA ARG A 118 7.84 -12.96 -1.89
C ARG A 118 8.85 -13.21 -3.02
N SER A 119 10.08 -12.74 -2.88
CA SER A 119 11.18 -12.99 -3.82
C SER A 119 11.48 -14.49 -3.95
N GLY A 120 11.55 -15.21 -2.84
CA GLY A 120 11.71 -16.67 -2.86
C GLY A 120 10.55 -17.40 -3.54
N GLN A 121 9.32 -16.92 -3.38
CA GLN A 121 8.16 -17.45 -4.11
C GLN A 121 8.26 -17.21 -5.62
N ILE A 122 8.68 -16.02 -6.05
CA ILE A 122 8.80 -15.65 -7.47
C ILE A 122 9.94 -16.42 -8.14
N THR A 123 11.09 -16.49 -7.47
CA THR A 123 12.32 -17.06 -8.03
C THR A 123 12.46 -18.57 -7.81
N GLY A 124 11.66 -19.16 -6.93
CA GLY A 124 11.79 -20.55 -6.50
C GLY A 124 13.01 -20.82 -5.62
N LYS A 125 13.72 -19.79 -5.18
CA LYS A 125 14.89 -19.90 -4.29
C LYS A 125 14.49 -19.77 -2.82
N ARG A 126 15.34 -20.25 -1.93
CA ARG A 126 15.15 -20.06 -0.48
C ARG A 126 15.34 -18.57 -0.15
N PRO A 127 14.37 -17.92 0.54
CA PRO A 127 14.54 -16.56 1.02
C PRO A 127 15.76 -16.41 1.92
N HIS A 128 16.47 -15.30 1.79
CA HIS A 128 17.52 -14.88 2.70
C HIS A 128 16.92 -13.86 3.67
N PHE A 129 16.81 -14.20 4.95
CA PHE A 129 16.28 -13.26 5.94
C PHE A 129 17.44 -12.57 6.65
N GLN A 130 17.55 -11.25 6.50
CA GLN A 130 18.53 -10.43 7.20
C GLN A 130 18.04 -10.11 8.64
N MET A 131 18.88 -10.36 9.65
CA MET A 131 18.60 -9.92 11.02
C MET A 131 19.06 -8.47 11.26
N PRO A 132 18.48 -7.75 12.24
CA PRO A 132 18.96 -6.41 12.61
C PRO A 132 20.45 -6.41 12.96
N GLY A 133 21.22 -5.54 12.31
CA GLY A 133 22.68 -5.42 12.51
C GLY A 133 23.51 -6.53 11.86
N GLN A 134 22.91 -7.47 11.15
CA GLN A 134 23.62 -8.50 10.40
C GLN A 134 24.02 -7.99 9.01
N GLU A 135 25.19 -8.39 8.51
CA GLU A 135 25.54 -8.18 7.10
C GLU A 135 24.60 -8.95 6.18
N PRO A 136 24.21 -8.36 5.03
CA PRO A 136 23.32 -9.02 4.07
C PRO A 136 24.00 -10.21 3.40
N HIS A 137 23.20 -11.16 2.92
CA HIS A 137 23.72 -12.25 2.12
C HIS A 137 24.20 -11.72 0.75
N PRO A 138 25.35 -12.17 0.21
CA PRO A 138 25.91 -11.61 -1.03
C PRO A 138 25.00 -11.69 -2.25
N ASP A 139 24.19 -12.76 -2.32
CA ASP A 139 23.26 -13.01 -3.43
C ASP A 139 21.84 -12.49 -3.15
N ASP A 140 21.63 -11.76 -2.07
CA ASP A 140 20.33 -11.23 -1.70
C ASP A 140 20.07 -9.88 -2.36
N GLU A 141 18.97 -9.82 -3.12
CA GLU A 141 18.52 -8.63 -3.83
C GLU A 141 17.88 -7.61 -2.88
N TYR A 142 17.26 -8.07 -1.79
CA TYR A 142 16.40 -7.25 -0.92
C TYR A 142 16.95 -7.10 0.49
N THR A 143 18.12 -6.49 0.59
CA THR A 143 18.71 -6.11 1.89
C THR A 143 17.98 -4.92 2.53
N HIS A 144 18.11 -4.73 3.84
CA HIS A 144 17.62 -3.54 4.55
C HIS A 144 18.06 -2.24 3.88
N ASP A 145 19.32 -2.16 3.45
CA ASP A 145 19.88 -0.97 2.80
C ASP A 145 19.30 -0.78 1.40
N SER A 146 19.23 -1.83 0.59
CA SER A 146 18.71 -1.75 -0.78
C SER A 146 17.24 -1.32 -0.80
N VAL A 147 16.40 -1.92 0.05
CA VAL A 147 14.98 -1.56 0.20
C VAL A 147 14.86 -0.13 0.72
N THR A 148 15.68 0.28 1.69
CA THR A 148 15.71 1.67 2.17
C THR A 148 16.01 2.65 1.04
N GLN A 149 16.98 2.35 0.18
CA GLN A 149 17.31 3.22 -0.96
C GLN A 149 16.19 3.27 -1.99
N GLN A 150 15.59 2.13 -2.33
CA GLN A 150 14.45 2.06 -3.25
C GLN A 150 13.24 2.85 -2.72
N LEU A 151 12.94 2.75 -1.42
CA LEU A 151 11.89 3.53 -0.77
C LEU A 151 12.20 5.03 -0.75
N LYS A 152 13.44 5.43 -0.48
CA LYS A 152 13.86 6.83 -0.56
C LYS A 152 13.72 7.38 -1.98
N GLN A 153 14.14 6.63 -2.98
CA GLN A 153 14.00 7.02 -4.38
C GLN A 153 12.52 7.16 -4.77
N LEU A 154 11.67 6.22 -4.36
CA LEU A 154 10.23 6.32 -4.58
C LEU A 154 9.65 7.55 -3.84
N LEU A 155 10.08 7.82 -2.61
CA LEU A 155 9.64 8.99 -1.85
C LEU A 155 9.98 10.31 -2.54
N GLU A 156 11.18 10.43 -3.10
CA GLU A 156 11.58 11.61 -3.89
C GLU A 156 10.67 11.79 -5.12
N LYS A 157 10.28 10.69 -5.79
CA LYS A 157 9.32 10.75 -6.90
C LYS A 157 7.95 11.21 -6.46
N VAL A 158 7.47 10.72 -5.31
CA VAL A 158 6.19 11.13 -4.72
C VAL A 158 6.18 12.63 -4.40
N LYS A 159 7.26 13.15 -3.81
CA LYS A 159 7.37 14.57 -3.42
C LYS A 159 7.52 15.52 -4.62
N ALA A 160 7.92 15.01 -5.78
CA ALA A 160 8.10 15.77 -7.00
C ALA A 160 6.87 15.73 -7.94
N ALA A 161 5.86 14.91 -7.64
CA ALA A 161 4.61 14.77 -8.39
C ALA A 161 3.57 15.81 -7.96
#